data_AF-A0A948CDR9-F1
#
_entry.id   AF-A0A948CDR9-F1
#
_cell.length_a   1.000
_cell.length_b   1.000
_cell.length_c   1.000
_cell.angle_alpha   90.00
_cell.angle_beta   90.00
_cell.angle_gamma   90.00
#
_symmetry.space_group_name_H-M   'P 1'
#
loop_
_entity.id
_entity.type
_entity.pdbx_description
1 polymer ?
#
loop_
_entity_poly.entity_id
_entity_poly.type
_entity_poly.pdbx_seq_one_letter_code
_entity_poly.pdbx_strand_id
1 'polypeptide(L)' 'MTENDAALPERPQKDRPWVMRTYAGHSTAAASNALYRGNLAKGQTGLSVAFDLPTQTGYDPDSPLARGE' A
#
# COMPACT_ATOMS: atom_id res chain seq x y z
N MET A 1 -44.92 -13.36 -38.74
CA MET A 1 -43.53 -13.78 -38.51
C MET A 1 -42.73 -12.51 -38.28
N THR A 2 -42.77 -11.98 -37.06
CA THR A 2 -41.98 -10.80 -36.66
C THR A 2 -41.04 -11.31 -35.59
N GLU A 3 -39.79 -11.54 -35.99
CA GLU A 3 -38.70 -11.82 -35.06
C GLU A 3 -38.55 -10.62 -34.13
N ASN A 4 -38.75 -10.87 -32.84
CA ASN A 4 -38.51 -9.90 -31.79
C ASN A 4 -37.01 -9.87 -31.53
N ASP A 5 -36.33 -8.88 -32.11
CA ASP A 5 -34.90 -8.63 -31.92
C ASP A 5 -34.70 -8.05 -30.51
N ALA A 6 -34.70 -8.95 -29.52
CA ALA A 6 -34.47 -8.57 -28.13
C ALA A 6 -32.99 -8.24 -27.96
N ALA A 7 -32.68 -6.95 -27.79
CA ALA A 7 -31.34 -6.47 -27.50
C ALA A 7 -30.71 -7.27 -26.34
N LEU A 8 -29.51 -7.81 -26.57
CA LEU A 8 -28.78 -8.54 -25.54
C LEU A 8 -28.50 -7.60 -24.36
N PRO A 9 -28.65 -8.08 -23.11
CA PRO A 9 -28.42 -7.24 -21.94
C PRO A 9 -26.97 -6.75 -21.90
N GLU A 10 -26.80 -5.48 -21.57
CA GLU A 10 -25.49 -4.85 -21.43
C GLU A 10 -24.71 -5.53 -20.29
N ARG A 11 -23.44 -5.90 -20.56
CA ARG A 11 -22.62 -6.59 -19.55
C ARG A 11 -22.22 -5.59 -18.45
N PRO A 12 -22.32 -5.98 -17.16
CA PRO A 12 -21.93 -5.09 -16.07
C PRO A 12 -20.45 -4.71 -16.17
N GLN A 13 -20.16 -3.43 -15.97
CA GLN A 13 -18.80 -2.92 -15.95
C GLN A 13 -18.05 -3.49 -14.74
N LYS A 14 -16.83 -3.99 -14.97
CA LYS A 14 -15.99 -4.54 -13.89
C LYS A 14 -15.48 -3.42 -12.99
N ASP A 15 -15.55 -3.66 -11.68
CA ASP A 15 -14.95 -2.78 -10.68
C ASP A 15 -13.42 -2.67 -10.84
N ARG A 16 -12.88 -1.55 -10.35
CA ARG A 16 -11.43 -1.35 -10.28
C ARG A 16 -10.81 -2.38 -9.33
N PRO A 17 -9.61 -2.91 -9.65
CA PRO A 17 -8.93 -3.86 -8.78
C PRO A 17 -8.51 -3.20 -7.45
N TRP A 18 -8.40 -4.02 -6.42
CA TRP A 18 -7.92 -3.61 -5.09
C TRP A 18 -6.47 -3.12 -5.13
N VAL A 19 -6.13 -2.22 -4.19
CA VAL A 19 -4.76 -1.73 -4.02
C VAL A 19 -3.93 -2.77 -3.30
N MET A 20 -2.80 -3.14 -3.89
CA MET A 20 -1.79 -3.99 -3.26
C MET A 20 -0.89 -3.10 -2.42
N ARG A 21 -1.03 -3.17 -1.09
CA ARG A 21 -0.37 -2.26 -0.14
C ARG A 21 0.28 -3.04 1.02
N THR A 22 1.50 -3.50 0.80
CA THR A 22 2.31 -4.17 1.83
C THR A 22 2.69 -3.16 2.91
N TYR A 23 2.50 -3.55 4.17
CA TYR A 23 2.97 -2.82 5.35
C TYR A 23 4.47 -3.06 5.53
N ALA A 24 5.28 -2.00 5.47
CA ALA A 24 6.73 -2.12 5.51
C ALA A 24 7.42 -0.86 6.04
N GLY A 25 8.57 -1.05 6.66
CA GLY A 25 9.47 0.00 7.15
C GLY A 25 10.85 -0.59 7.42
N HIS A 26 11.85 0.26 7.56
CA HIS A 26 13.24 -0.11 7.84
C HIS A 26 13.89 0.93 8.77
N SER A 27 15.03 0.58 9.38
CA SER A 27 15.79 1.38 10.35
C SER A 27 16.08 2.85 9.98
N THR A 28 16.04 3.22 8.70
CA THR A 28 16.22 4.62 8.27
C THR A 28 15.24 4.98 7.17
N ALA A 29 14.95 6.27 7.02
CA ALA A 29 14.11 6.78 5.95
C ALA A 29 14.66 6.44 4.55
N ALA A 30 15.98 6.50 4.36
CA ALA A 30 16.62 6.17 3.08
C ALA A 30 16.49 4.68 2.73
N ALA A 31 16.70 3.79 3.70
CA ALA A 31 16.51 2.35 3.51
C ALA A 31 15.04 2.00 3.24
N SER A 32 14.11 2.64 3.96
CA SER A 32 12.67 2.51 3.74
C SER A 32 12.29 2.95 2.32
N ASN A 33 12.82 4.07 1.82
CA ASN A 33 12.60 4.55 0.46
C ASN A 33 13.09 3.55 -0.60
N ALA A 34 14.31 3.02 -0.44
CA ALA A 34 14.84 2.00 -1.34
C ALA A 34 13.94 0.74 -1.37
N LEU A 35 13.48 0.29 -0.20
CA LEU A 35 12.54 -0.82 -0.06
C LEU A 35 11.22 -0.54 -0.79
N TYR A 36 10.63 0.64 -0.59
CA TYR A 36 9.37 1.02 -1.23
C TYR A 36 9.48 1.07 -2.75
N ARG A 37 10.56 1.66 -3.28
CA ARG A 37 10.81 1.67 -4.73
C ARG A 37 10.96 0.26 -5.29
N GLY A 38 11.67 -0.61 -4.58
CA GLY A 38 11.78 -2.03 -4.94
C GLY A 38 10.43 -2.73 -5.00
N ASN A 39 9.54 -2.46 -4.04
CA ASN A 39 8.20 -3.05 -4.02
C ASN A 39 7.31 -2.50 -5.14
N LEU A 40 7.36 -1.20 -5.42
CA LEU A 40 6.65 -0.58 -6.53
C LEU A 40 7.10 -1.18 -7.87
N ALA A 41 8.41 -1.36 -8.06
CA ALA A 41 8.96 -2.00 -9.25
C ALA A 41 8.50 -3.47 -9.42
N LYS A 42 8.12 -4.15 -8.31
CA LYS A 42 7.58 -5.51 -8.30
C LYS A 42 6.05 -5.58 -8.41
N GLY A 43 5.38 -4.45 -8.64
CA GLY A 43 3.93 -4.39 -8.86
C GLY A 43 3.08 -4.05 -7.63
N GLN A 44 3.68 -3.58 -6.54
CA GLN A 44 2.92 -2.96 -5.45
C GLN A 44 2.25 -1.67 -5.97
N THR A 45 1.00 -1.42 -5.59
CA THR A 45 0.20 -0.28 -6.11
C THR A 45 -0.19 0.75 -5.06
N GLY A 46 0.21 0.56 -3.79
CA GLY A 46 0.13 1.57 -2.74
C GLY A 46 1.16 1.35 -1.64
N LEU A 47 1.48 2.38 -0.85
CA LEU A 47 2.49 2.30 0.23
C LEU A 47 1.83 2.23 1.61
N SER A 48 2.30 1.38 2.53
CA SER A 48 1.90 1.42 3.94
C SER A 48 3.14 1.37 4.81
N VAL A 49 3.27 2.34 5.71
CA VAL A 49 4.54 2.68 6.38
C VAL A 49 4.53 2.17 7.81
N ALA A 50 5.50 1.32 8.14
CA ALA A 50 5.76 0.90 9.50
C ALA A 50 6.80 1.84 10.15
N PHE A 51 6.49 2.32 11.36
CA PHE A 51 7.39 3.13 12.17
C PHE A 51 7.93 2.32 13.35
N ASP A 52 9.10 2.71 13.86
CA ASP A 52 9.66 2.18 15.11
C ASP A 52 8.82 2.60 16.33
N LEU A 53 9.07 1.96 17.48
CA LEU A 53 8.31 2.25 18.69
C LEU A 53 8.50 3.69 19.19
N PRO A 54 9.70 4.31 19.15
CA PRO A 54 9.88 5.71 19.54
C PRO A 54 8.98 6.65 18.73
N THR A 55 8.94 6.51 17.40
CA THR A 55 8.07 7.33 16.55
C THR A 55 6.59 7.10 16.85
N GLN A 56 6.18 5.84 17.10
CA GLN A 56 4.79 5.51 17.43
C GLN A 56 4.34 6.09 18.78
N THR A 57 5.28 6.22 19.74
CA THR A 57 5.02 6.70 21.09
C THR A 57 5.35 8.18 21.29
N GLY A 58 5.86 8.85 20.25
CA GLY A 58 6.12 10.29 20.24
C GLY A 58 7.46 10.71 20.85
N TYR A 59 8.44 9.81 20.90
CA TYR A 59 9.80 10.12 21.33
C TYR A 59 10.72 10.36 20.14
N ASP A 60 11.57 11.38 20.27
CA ASP A 60 12.71 11.58 19.39
C ASP A 60 13.73 10.43 19.55
N PRO A 61 14.49 10.10 18.49
CA PRO A 61 15.41 8.96 18.50
C PRO A 61 16.58 9.11 19.49
N ASP A 62 16.90 10.33 19.93
CA ASP A 62 17.93 10.59 20.94
C ASP A 62 17.38 10.59 22.39
N SER A 63 16.07 10.41 22.56
CA SER A 63 15.43 10.28 23.87
C SER A 63 16.03 9.12 24.66
N PRO A 64 16.31 9.28 25.97
CA PRO A 64 16.71 8.17 26.83
C PRO A 64 15.70 7.01 26.83
N LEU A 65 14.41 7.30 26.61
CA LEU A 65 13.33 6.32 26.55
C LEU A 65 13.23 5.58 25.20
N ALA A 66 13.94 6.05 24.18
CA ALA A 66 14.00 5.41 22.86
C ALA A 66 15.15 4.40 22.73
N ARG A 67 16.06 4.32 23.73
CA ARG A 67 17.25 3.48 23.65
C ARG A 67 16.90 1.98 23.56
N GLY A 68 17.42 1.32 22.53
CA GLY A 68 17.29 -0.14 22.35
C GLY A 68 16.24 -0.55 21.32
N GLU A 69 15.45 0.41 20.85
CA GLU A 69 14.68 0.35 19.60
C GLU A 69 15.53 0.87 18.44
#